data_AF-A0A3D3JHK2-F1
#
_entry.id   AF-A0A3D3JHK2-F1
#
_cell.length_a   1.000
_cell.length_b   1.000
_cell.length_c   1.000
_cell.angle_alpha   90.00
_cell.angle_beta   90.00
_cell.angle_gamma   90.00
#
_symmetry.space_group_name_H-M   'P 1'
#
loop_
_entity.id
_entity.type
_entity.pdbx_description
1 polymer ?
#
loop_
_entity_poly.entity_id
_entity_poly.type
_entity_poly.pdbx_seq_one_letter_code
_entity_poly.pdbx_strand_id
1 'polypeptide(L)'
;MRTILAVLIVAAVGGGLFACSSFDDGGVVVNFEETVQLRQNLMFTFDEAMRPDSSLNIWDTTSVISFTPHVAGKFKWISPNQLVFSPSLGFAPATSYTAELLPELLQGAE
;
A
#
# COMPACT_ATOMS: atom_id res chain seq x y z
N MET A 1 15.83 -7.01 -29.15
CA MET A 1 15.35 -8.38 -29.46
C MET A 1 14.34 -8.75 -28.37
N ARG A 2 13.04 -9.01 -28.61
CA ARG A 2 12.24 -9.25 -29.80
C ARG A 2 10.81 -8.77 -29.51
N THR A 3 10.19 -8.21 -30.53
CA THR A 3 8.82 -7.70 -30.62
C THR A 3 7.77 -8.73 -30.17
N ILE A 4 6.75 -8.26 -29.43
CA ILE A 4 5.59 -9.05 -29.01
C ILE A 4 4.72 -9.33 -30.24
N LEU A 5 4.68 -10.58 -30.68
CA LEU A 5 3.74 -11.05 -31.69
C LEU A 5 2.38 -11.24 -31.02
N ALA A 6 1.44 -10.34 -31.31
CA ALA A 6 0.03 -10.59 -31.08
C ALA A 6 -0.46 -11.62 -32.11
N VAL A 7 -0.39 -12.91 -31.74
CA VAL A 7 -1.07 -13.97 -32.49
C VAL A 7 -2.52 -14.00 -32.01
N LEU A 8 -3.38 -13.27 -32.71
CA LEU A 8 -4.82 -13.42 -32.64
C LEU A 8 -5.20 -14.77 -33.26
N ILE A 9 -5.27 -15.81 -32.44
CA ILE A 9 -6.06 -16.99 -32.78
C ILE A 9 -7.44 -16.77 -32.18
N VAL A 10 -8.35 -16.32 -33.04
CA VAL A 10 -9.78 -16.42 -32.79
C VAL A 10 -10.17 -17.88 -32.99
N ALA A 11 -10.54 -18.55 -31.92
CA ALA A 11 -11.32 -19.78 -32.00
C ALA A 11 -12.51 -19.63 -31.05
N ALA A 12 -13.68 -19.69 -31.67
CA ALA A 12 -14.98 -19.40 -31.13
C ALA A 12 -15.46 -20.40 -30.06
N VAL A 13 -16.55 -19.99 -29.42
CA VAL A 13 -17.60 -20.80 -28.78
C VAL A 13 -17.45 -21.04 -27.28
N GLY A 14 -18.31 -20.34 -26.52
CA GLY A 14 -18.86 -20.80 -25.24
C GLY A 14 -17.94 -20.62 -24.04
N GLY A 15 -18.11 -19.53 -23.30
CA GLY A 15 -17.39 -19.35 -22.05
C GLY A 15 -18.00 -18.21 -21.26
N GLY A 16 -18.30 -18.48 -19.99
CA GLY A 16 -19.01 -17.57 -19.10
C GLY A 16 -18.41 -16.17 -19.07
N LEU A 17 -19.26 -15.21 -18.74
CA LEU A 17 -18.88 -13.87 -18.36
C LEU A 17 -17.95 -13.96 -17.14
N PHE A 18 -16.65 -14.17 -17.37
CA PHE A 18 -15.62 -13.76 -16.43
C PHE A 18 -15.64 -12.23 -16.47
N ALA A 19 -16.54 -11.67 -15.67
CA ALA A 19 -16.41 -10.31 -15.20
C ALA A 19 -15.10 -10.28 -14.39
N CYS A 20 -14.00 -10.04 -15.07
CA CYS A 20 -12.75 -9.64 -14.44
C CYS A 20 -12.96 -8.18 -14.04
N SER A 21 -13.63 -7.96 -12.92
CA SER A 21 -13.61 -6.66 -12.25
C SER A 21 -12.17 -6.47 -11.76
N SER A 22 -11.36 -5.79 -12.55
CA SER A 22 -10.18 -5.12 -12.02
C SER A 22 -10.71 -4.16 -10.97
N PHE A 23 -10.61 -4.57 -9.70
CA PHE A 23 -10.77 -3.64 -8.60
C PHE A 23 -9.59 -2.68 -8.74
N ASP A 24 -9.90 -1.41 -8.98
CA ASP A 24 -8.96 -0.31 -8.81
C ASP A 24 -8.55 -0.32 -7.32
N ASP A 25 -7.52 -1.11 -7.02
CA ASP A 25 -6.76 -1.03 -5.78
C ASP A 25 -6.18 0.38 -5.78
N GLY A 26 -6.59 1.23 -4.83
CA GLY A 26 -6.39 2.69 -4.85
C GLY A 26 -4.94 3.19 -4.85
N GLY A 27 -4.14 2.78 -5.82
CA GLY A 27 -2.86 3.37 -6.23
C GLY A 27 -1.67 3.17 -5.30
N VAL A 28 -1.77 2.39 -4.22
CA VAL A 28 -0.69 2.36 -3.20
C VAL A 28 0.38 1.33 -3.52
N VAL A 29 1.59 1.81 -3.83
CA VAL A 29 2.78 0.98 -4.03
C VAL A 29 3.53 0.80 -2.70
N VAL A 30 3.83 -0.45 -2.32
CA VAL A 30 4.52 -0.78 -1.07
C VAL A 30 5.94 -1.29 -1.29
N ASN A 31 6.81 -1.19 -0.27
CA ASN A 31 8.18 -1.73 -0.31
C ASN A 31 8.31 -3.16 0.25
N PHE A 32 7.21 -3.88 0.36
CA PHE A 32 7.15 -5.21 0.95
C PHE A 32 6.25 -6.15 0.15
N GLU A 33 6.46 -7.44 0.33
CA GLU A 33 5.65 -8.50 -0.28
C GLU A 33 4.71 -9.10 0.79
N GLU A 34 4.24 -10.33 0.57
CA GLU A 34 3.34 -11.03 1.51
C GLU A 34 3.98 -11.29 2.89
N THR A 35 5.32 -11.37 2.95
CA THR A 35 6.06 -11.58 4.19
C THR A 35 7.01 -10.43 4.48
N VAL A 36 7.06 -10.01 5.75
CA VAL A 36 7.90 -8.91 6.22
C VAL A 36 8.82 -9.38 7.33
N GLN A 37 9.97 -8.71 7.49
CA GLN A 37 10.84 -8.96 8.63
C GLN A 37 10.22 -8.38 9.90
N LEU A 38 10.49 -9.00 11.06
CA LEU A 38 9.86 -8.62 12.33
C LEU A 38 10.07 -7.15 12.72
N ARG A 39 11.12 -6.49 12.25
CA ARG A 39 11.40 -5.06 12.53
C ARG A 39 11.52 -4.22 11.26
N GLN A 40 10.95 -4.68 10.16
CA GLN A 40 10.97 -3.95 8.90
C GLN A 40 10.13 -2.68 9.00
N ASN A 41 10.68 -1.58 8.47
CA ASN A 41 9.88 -0.40 8.22
C ASN A 41 9.07 -0.60 6.95
N LEU A 42 7.78 -0.30 7.03
CA LEU A 42 6.85 -0.40 5.91
C LEU A 42 6.73 0.96 5.25
N MET A 43 6.90 1.00 3.93
CA MET A 43 6.77 2.21 3.12
C MET A 43 5.59 2.05 2.18
N PHE A 44 4.77 3.10 2.12
CA PHE A 44 3.58 3.22 1.30
C PHE A 44 3.75 4.45 0.42
N THR A 45 3.61 4.27 -0.89
CA THR A 45 3.72 5.32 -1.89
C THR A 45 2.37 5.48 -2.56
N PHE A 46 1.79 6.65 -2.39
CA PHE A 46 0.52 7.05 -3.01
C PHE A 46 0.78 7.61 -4.40
N ASP A 47 -0.22 7.48 -5.27
CA ASP A 47 -0.24 8.03 -6.63
C ASP A 47 -0.32 9.56 -6.63
N GLU A 48 -0.95 10.14 -5.61
CA GLU A 48 -1.11 11.58 -5.43
C GLU A 48 -0.43 12.10 -4.14
N ALA A 49 -0.21 13.42 -4.09
CA ALA A 49 0.32 14.07 -2.90
C ALA A 49 -0.77 14.14 -1.82
N MET A 50 -0.47 13.56 -0.65
CA MET A 50 -1.40 13.46 0.49
C MET A 50 -1.13 14.51 1.57
N ARG A 51 0.06 15.14 1.55
CA ARG A 51 0.53 16.08 2.57
C ARG A 51 1.41 17.19 1.97
N PRO A 52 1.32 18.42 2.50
CA PRO A 52 2.23 19.50 2.12
C PRO A 52 3.63 19.30 2.71
N ASP A 53 4.63 19.89 2.04
CA ASP A 53 6.05 19.82 2.41
C ASP A 53 6.34 20.25 3.87
N SER A 54 5.54 21.18 4.41
CA SER A 54 5.67 21.68 5.78
C SER A 54 5.46 20.61 6.86
N SER A 55 4.82 19.49 6.51
CA SER A 55 4.50 18.38 7.42
C SER A 55 5.38 17.15 7.23
N LEU A 56 6.42 17.24 6.41
CA LEU A 56 7.34 16.14 6.12
C LEU A 56 8.46 16.01 7.16
N ASN A 57 9.07 14.84 7.20
CA ASN A 57 10.23 14.48 8.02
C ASN A 57 10.01 14.58 9.55
N ILE A 58 8.76 14.61 9.99
CA ILE A 58 8.38 14.59 11.40
C ILE A 58 7.87 13.19 11.76
N TRP A 59 8.44 12.60 12.80
CA TRP A 59 7.91 11.35 13.36
C TRP A 59 6.74 11.66 14.29
N ASP A 60 5.59 11.05 14.01
CA ASP A 60 4.37 11.21 14.79
C ASP A 60 3.70 9.86 15.07
N THR A 61 2.85 9.82 16.09
CA THR A 61 2.00 8.68 16.47
C THR A 61 0.57 8.79 15.95
N THR A 62 0.22 9.88 15.27
CA THR A 62 -1.07 9.99 14.57
C THR A 62 -1.24 8.79 13.64
N SER A 63 -2.29 8.00 13.89
CA SER A 63 -2.56 6.79 13.12
C SER A 63 -2.98 7.15 11.72
N VAL A 64 -2.21 6.65 10.76
CA VAL A 64 -2.47 6.78 9.32
C VAL A 64 -2.98 5.42 8.80
N ILE A 65 -2.33 4.35 9.24
CA ILE A 65 -2.70 2.98 8.91
C ILE A 65 -3.04 2.25 10.21
N SER A 66 -4.16 1.53 10.22
CA SER A 66 -4.55 0.63 11.30
C SER A 66 -4.09 -0.78 10.99
N PHE A 67 -3.37 -1.39 11.93
CA PHE A 67 -2.94 -2.79 11.83
C PHE A 67 -3.80 -3.67 12.73
N THR A 68 -4.23 -4.83 12.22
CA THR A 68 -4.91 -5.88 13.00
C THR A 68 -4.20 -7.22 12.80
N PRO A 69 -3.61 -7.84 13.86
CA PRO A 69 -3.51 -7.34 15.24
C PRO A 69 -2.76 -6.01 15.38
N HIS A 70 -3.01 -5.28 16.47
CA HIS A 70 -2.41 -3.97 16.68
C HIS A 70 -0.87 -4.01 16.71
N VAL A 71 -0.24 -3.12 15.96
CA VAL A 71 1.22 -2.92 15.94
C VAL A 71 1.52 -1.48 16.35
N ALA A 72 2.10 -1.31 17.54
CA ALA A 72 2.52 0.01 18.00
C ALA A 72 3.73 0.51 17.19
N GLY A 73 3.70 1.77 16.77
CA GLY A 73 4.76 2.35 15.94
C GLY A 73 4.60 3.84 15.75
N LYS A 74 5.43 4.39 14.86
CA LYS A 74 5.39 5.79 14.45
C LYS A 74 5.32 5.90 12.94
N PHE A 75 4.70 6.97 12.48
CA PHE A 75 4.57 7.33 11.08
C PHE A 75 5.46 8.54 10.77
N LYS A 76 5.97 8.60 9.55
CA LYS A 76 6.68 9.77 9.02
C LYS A 76 6.44 9.87 7.52
N TRP A 77 5.99 11.03 7.08
CA TRP A 77 5.99 11.38 5.67
C TRP A 77 7.40 11.78 5.25
N ILE A 78 7.97 11.09 4.26
CA ILE A 78 9.33 11.38 3.73
C ILE A 78 9.28 12.18 2.42
N SER A 79 8.12 12.16 1.76
CA SER A 79 7.74 13.02 0.63
C SER A 79 6.22 13.27 0.72
N PRO A 80 5.66 14.19 -0.09
CA PRO A 80 4.21 14.45 -0.12
C PRO A 80 3.33 13.22 -0.32
N ASN A 81 3.87 12.19 -0.98
CA ASN A 81 3.15 10.97 -1.34
C ASN A 81 3.80 9.70 -0.76
N GLN A 82 4.79 9.80 0.13
CA GLN A 82 5.44 8.63 0.71
C GLN A 82 5.41 8.65 2.23
N LEU A 83 4.80 7.62 2.77
CA LEU A 83 4.67 7.37 4.20
C LEU A 83 5.56 6.21 4.61
N VAL A 84 6.28 6.37 5.71
CA VAL A 84 7.01 5.30 6.38
C VAL A 84 6.37 5.02 7.74
N PHE A 85 6.05 3.76 8.00
CA PHE A 85 5.73 3.23 9.31
C PHE A 85 6.93 2.50 9.90
N SER A 86 7.29 2.86 11.14
CA SER A 86 8.34 2.20 11.92
C SER A 86 7.71 1.51 13.13
N PRO A 87 7.72 0.17 13.21
CA PRO A 87 7.16 -0.55 14.35
C PRO A 87 8.06 -0.38 15.59
N SER A 88 7.48 -0.02 16.73
CA SER A 88 8.22 0.23 17.98
C SER A 88 8.76 -1.06 18.60
N LEU A 89 7.94 -2.11 18.63
CA LEU A 89 8.31 -3.43 19.17
C LEU A 89 8.59 -4.46 18.05
N GLY A 90 8.07 -4.21 16.86
CA GLY A 90 8.07 -5.15 15.74
C GLY A 90 6.76 -5.89 15.56
N PHE A 91 6.72 -6.74 14.54
CA PHE A 91 5.65 -7.70 14.25
C PHE A 91 5.90 -9.01 15.02
N ALA A 92 4.82 -9.74 15.32
CA ALA A 92 4.91 -11.08 15.87
C ALA A 92 5.25 -12.10 14.77
N PRO A 93 6.07 -13.13 15.08
CA PRO A 93 6.41 -14.16 14.11
C PRO A 93 5.20 -14.99 13.71
N ALA A 94 5.17 -15.46 12.46
CA ALA A 94 4.13 -16.33 11.92
C ALA A 94 2.69 -15.83 12.18
N THR A 95 2.51 -14.51 12.16
CA THR A 95 1.22 -13.85 12.42
C THR A 95 0.78 -13.11 11.17
N SER A 96 -0.45 -13.35 10.75
CA SER A 96 -1.08 -12.60 9.65
C SER A 96 -1.58 -11.26 10.17
N TYR A 97 -1.29 -10.20 9.41
CA TYR A 97 -1.72 -8.84 9.71
C TYR A 97 -2.53 -8.29 8.55
N THR A 98 -3.58 -7.54 8.88
CA THR A 98 -4.29 -6.67 7.95
C THR A 98 -3.88 -5.22 8.22
N ALA A 99 -3.62 -4.47 7.15
CA ALA A 99 -3.34 -3.04 7.21
C ALA A 99 -4.45 -2.29 6.48
N GLU A 100 -5.09 -1.34 7.16
CA GLU A 100 -6.20 -0.55 6.63
C GLU A 100 -5.84 0.92 6.66
N LEU A 101 -5.99 1.60 5.53
CA LEU A 101 -5.85 3.06 5.44
C LEU A 101 -7.03 3.73 6.14
N LEU A 102 -6.73 4.64 7.07
CA LEU A 102 -7.77 5.34 7.80
C LEU A 102 -8.39 6.45 6.94
N PRO A 103 -9.73 6.60 6.95
CA PRO A 103 -10.43 7.56 6.09
C PRO A 103 -10.10 9.03 6.40
N GLU A 104 -9.57 9.30 7.60
CA GLU A 104 -9.11 10.64 8.01
C GLU A 104 -7.98 11.17 7.12
N LEU A 105 -7.23 10.29 6.44
CA LEU A 105 -6.21 10.69 5.48
C LEU A 105 -6.74 11.32 4.21
N LEU A 106 -7.93 10.89 3.77
CA LEU A 106 -8.53 11.38 2.53
C LEU A 106 -9.05 12.81 2.68
N GLN A 107 -9.10 13.35 3.89
CA GLN A 107 -9.55 14.73 4.15
C GLN A 107 -8.43 15.76 3.96
N GLY A 108 -7.19 15.32 3.76
CA GLY A 108 -6.01 16.19 3.59
C GLY A 108 -5.38 16.17 2.20
N ALA A 109 -5.94 15.41 1.25
CA ALA A 109 -5.56 15.46 -0.16
C ALA A 109 -6.20 16.71 -0.79
N GLU A 110 -5.37 17.68 -1.21
CA GLU A 110 -5.78 18.96 -1.82
C GLU A 110 -5.72 18.90 -3.34
#